data_AF-A0A5P9HSC7-F1
#
_entry.id   AF-A0A5P9HSC7-F1
#
_cell.length_a   1.000
_cell.length_b   1.000
_cell.length_c   1.000
_cell.angle_alpha   90.00
_cell.angle_beta   90.00
_cell.angle_gamma   90.00
#
_symmetry.space_group_name_H-M   'P 1'
#
loop_
_entity.id
_entity.type
_entity.pdbx_description
1 polymer ?
#
loop_
_entity_poly.entity_id
_entity_poly.type
_entity_poly.pdbx_seq_one_letter_code
_entity_poly.pdbx_strand_id
1 'polypeptide(L)' 'MIQKLIMTWHTIRARYHEVLIQDCLDDNIKQSLTKKLDYHKQKIEQHQELSA' A
#
# COMPACT_ATOMS: atom_id res chain seq x y z
N MET A 1 -4.09 -17.71 9.77
CA MET A 1 -4.25 -17.86 8.30
C MET A 1 -4.82 -16.60 7.67
N ILE A 2 -5.96 -16.07 8.16
CA ILE A 2 -6.61 -14.84 7.64
C ILE A 2 -5.72 -13.59 7.75
N GLN A 3 -5.07 -13.35 8.89
CA GLN A 3 -4.18 -12.18 9.05
C GLN A 3 -3.00 -12.17 8.05
N LYS A 4 -2.42 -13.33 7.75
CA LYS A 4 -1.36 -13.44 6.73
C LYS A 4 -1.88 -13.07 5.34
N LEU A 5 -3.12 -13.45 5.01
CA LEU A 5 -3.75 -13.09 3.74
C LEU A 5 -4.03 -11.57 3.67
N ILE A 6 -4.53 -10.98 4.75
CA ILE A 6 -4.74 -9.53 4.85
C ILE A 6 -3.42 -8.78 4.63
N MET A 7 -2.35 -9.21 5.30
CA MET A 7 -1.03 -8.61 5.11
C MET A 7 -0.52 -8.74 3.68
N THR A 8 -0.63 -9.94 3.11
CA THR A 8 -0.25 -10.19 1.71
C THR A 8 -1.01 -9.29 0.76
N TRP A 9 -2.32 -9.08 0.98
CA TRP A 9 -3.13 -8.16 0.19
C TRP A 9 -2.63 -6.72 0.28
N HIS A 10 -2.38 -6.20 1.50
CA HIS A 10 -1.84 -4.85 1.66
C HIS A 10 -0.48 -4.70 0.97
N THR A 11 0.41 -5.69 1.09
CA THR A 11 1.73 -5.67 0.42
C THR A 11 1.62 -5.65 -1.09
N ILE A 12 0.77 -6.51 -1.68
CA ILE A 12 0.54 -6.53 -3.13
C ILE A 12 -0.03 -5.20 -3.60
N ARG A 13 -0.99 -4.65 -2.84
CA ARG A 13 -1.68 -3.41 -3.23
C ARG A 13 -0.77 -2.17 -3.12
N ALA A 14 0.09 -2.12 -2.10
CA ALA A 14 1.13 -1.09 -1.99
C ALA A 14 2.05 -1.11 -3.21
N ARG A 15 2.63 -2.28 -3.55
CA ARG A 15 3.50 -2.43 -4.73
C ARG A 15 2.81 -2.05 -6.03
N TYR A 16 1.53 -2.43 -6.19
CA TYR A 16 0.74 -2.03 -7.35
C TYR A 16 0.64 -0.51 -7.48
N HIS A 17 0.37 0.20 -6.39
CA HIS A 17 0.32 1.66 -6.40
C HIS A 17 1.69 2.30 -6.65
N GLU A 18 2.78 1.74 -6.12
CA GLU A 18 4.15 2.21 -6.44
C GLU A 18 4.45 2.15 -7.94
N VAL A 19 4.11 1.03 -8.59
CA VAL A 19 4.30 0.88 -10.05
C VAL A 19 3.47 1.90 -10.82
N LEU A 20 2.22 2.15 -10.44
CA LEU A 20 1.38 3.15 -11.11
C LEU A 20 1.90 4.58 -10.93
N ILE A 21 2.50 4.90 -9.78
CA ILE A 21 3.00 6.24 -9.48
C ILE A 21 4.26 6.57 -10.28
N GLN A 22 5.13 5.58 -10.49
CA GLN A 22 6.46 5.75 -11.10
C GLN A 22 6.38 6.48 -12.45
N ASP A 23 5.42 6.11 -13.28
CA ASP A 23 5.26 6.65 -14.64
C ASP A 23 3.98 7.52 -14.79
N CYS A 24 3.40 7.97 -13.67
CA CYS A 24 2.20 8.81 -13.69
C CYS A 24 2.55 10.26 -14.03
N LEU A 25 2.02 10.75 -15.16
CA LEU A 25 2.20 12.13 -15.64
C LEU A 25 1.15 13.11 -15.10
N ASP A 26 0.02 12.61 -14.60
CA ASP A 26 -1.06 13.43 -14.05
C ASP A 26 -0.86 13.58 -12.54
N ASP A 27 -0.59 14.81 -12.08
CA ASP A 27 -0.29 15.09 -10.68
C ASP A 27 -1.47 14.83 -9.74
N ASN A 28 -2.72 15.03 -10.19
CA ASN A 28 -3.90 14.76 -9.38
C ASN A 28 -4.08 13.25 -9.16
N ILE A 29 -3.91 12.47 -10.24
CA ILE A 29 -3.96 11.00 -10.17
C ILE A 29 -2.80 10.50 -9.32
N LYS A 30 -1.59 11.01 -9.54
CA LYS A 30 -0.40 10.66 -8.77
C LYS A 30 -0.61 10.90 -7.28
N GLN A 31 -1.13 12.08 -6.89
CA GLN A 31 -1.41 12.38 -5.49
C GLN A 31 -2.47 11.45 -4.88
N SER A 32 -3.51 11.09 -5.66
CA SER A 32 -4.52 10.12 -5.23
C SER A 32 -3.93 8.73 -5.01
N LEU A 33 -3.06 8.28 -5.93
CA LEU A 33 -2.37 6.99 -5.82
C LEU A 33 -1.40 6.98 -4.63
N THR A 34 -0.67 8.07 -4.38
CA THR A 34 0.22 8.20 -3.22
C THR A 34 -0.54 8.06 -1.91
N LYS A 35 -1.69 8.74 -1.76
CA LYS A 35 -2.53 8.58 -0.56
C LYS A 35 -2.99 7.12 -0.34
N LYS A 36 -3.30 6.40 -1.42
CA LYS A 36 -3.65 4.97 -1.33
C LYS A 36 -2.44 4.11 -0.96
N LEU A 37 -1.27 4.40 -1.53
CA LEU A 37 -0.02 3.74 -1.18
C LEU A 37 0.27 3.88 0.31
N ASP A 38 0.20 5.11 0.83
CA ASP A 38 0.48 5.42 2.22
C ASP A 38 -0.47 4.69 3.17
N TYR A 39 -1.76 4.63 2.82
CA TYR A 39 -2.74 3.83 3.57
C TYR A 39 -2.33 2.35 3.66
N HIS A 40 -1.91 1.73 2.56
CA HIS A 40 -1.49 0.33 2.58
C HIS A 40 -0.18 0.13 3.37
N LYS A 41 0.78 1.05 3.28
CA LYS A 41 2.02 1.02 4.07
C LYS A 41 1.73 1.11 5.58
N GLN A 42 0.90 2.07 5.98
CA GLN A 42 0.50 2.23 7.38
C GLN A 42 -0.19 0.97 7.93
N LYS A 43 -1.03 0.31 7.11
CA LYS A 43 -1.67 -0.95 7.52
C LYS A 43 -0.69 -2.10 7.69
N ILE A 44 0.34 -2.17 6.85
CA ILE A 44 1.42 -3.15 6.99
C ILE A 44 2.17 -2.93 8.31
N GLU A 45 2.55 -1.68 8.60
CA GLU A 45 3.25 -1.31 9.83
C GLU A 45 2.44 -1.67 11.08
N GLN A 46 1.16 -1.26 11.14
CA GLN A 46 0.25 -1.59 12.25
C GLN A 46 0.18 -3.10 12.54
N HIS A 47 0.15 -3.92 11.50
CA HIS A 47 0.09 -5.36 11.65
C HIS A 47 1.44 -6.01 12.00
N GLN A 48 2.56 -5.39 11.62
CA GLN A 48 3.90 -5.84 12.02
C GLN A 48 4.15 -5.56 13.50
N GLU A 49 3.75 -4.39 14.00
CA GLU A 49 3.85 -4.03 15.42
C GLU A 49 2.98 -4.93 16.32
N LEU A 50 1.78 -5.32 15.87
CA LEU A 50 0.90 -6.23 16.61
C LEU A 50 1.38 -7.69 16.64
N SER A 51 2.37 -8.05 15.82
CA SER A 51 2.90 -9.41 15.70
C SER A 51 4.28 -9.57 16.36
N ALA A 52 4.85 -8.48 16.89
CA ALA A 52 6.13 -8.43 17.60
C ALA A 52 5.92 -8.52 19.12
#